data_AF-A0A963EUN9-F1
#
_entry.id   AF-A0A963EUN9-F1
#
_cell.length_a   1.000
_cell.length_b   1.000
_cell.length_c   1.000
_cell.angle_alpha   90.00
_cell.angle_beta   90.00
_cell.angle_gamma   90.00
#
_symmetry.space_group_name_H-M   'P 1'
#
loop_
_entity.id
_entity.type
_entity.pdbx_description
1 polymer ?
#
loop_
_entity_poly.entity_id
_entity_poly.type
_entity_poly.pdbx_seq_one_letter_code
_entity_poly.pdbx_strand_id
1 'polypeptide(L)'
;SVVLDDRVADLVDLSSRLRCRIRLNQREGAFANAIGDWNFRGSEDGLLWEGEVAGPDRLRFLGLLTRYAALLAAIELREAEKSNRSGSPADG
;
A
#
# COMPACT_ATOMS: atom_id res chain seq x y z
N SER A 1 -11.64 -33.16 6.15
CA SER A 1 -10.38 -32.45 5.91
C SER A 1 -10.71 -31.01 5.63
N VAL A 2 -9.98 -30.07 6.22
CA VAL A 2 -10.02 -28.68 5.75
C VAL A 2 -9.04 -28.62 4.59
N VAL A 3 -9.57 -28.49 3.38
CA VAL A 3 -8.75 -28.20 2.19
C VAL A 3 -8.60 -26.68 2.17
N LEU A 4 -7.41 -26.17 2.51
CA LEU A 4 -7.06 -24.80 2.17
C LEU A 4 -6.82 -24.77 0.66
N ASP A 5 -7.72 -24.12 -0.05
CA ASP A 5 -7.54 -23.78 -1.46
C ASP A 5 -6.55 -22.60 -1.53
N ASP A 6 -5.26 -22.90 -1.66
CA ASP A 6 -4.18 -21.91 -1.78
C ASP A 6 -4.05 -21.39 -3.22
N ARG A 7 -5.15 -20.84 -3.75
CA ARG A 7 -5.15 -20.17 -5.05
C ARG A 7 -4.54 -18.78 -4.89
N VAL A 8 -3.22 -18.71 -5.07
CA VAL A 8 -2.54 -17.44 -5.32
C VAL A 8 -2.90 -16.99 -6.73
N ALA A 9 -3.83 -16.05 -6.85
CA ALA A 9 -4.10 -15.41 -8.12
C ALA A 9 -2.85 -14.61 -8.53
N ASP A 10 -2.35 -14.86 -9.74
CA ASP A 10 -1.16 -14.22 -10.32
C ASP A 10 -1.49 -12.76 -10.74
N LEU A 11 -1.89 -11.95 -9.76
CA LEU A 11 -2.43 -10.59 -9.92
C LEU A 11 -1.36 -9.51 -9.77
N VAL A 12 -0.08 -9.90 -9.62
CA VAL A 12 1.01 -8.93 -9.46
C VAL A 12 1.42 -8.39 -10.82
N ASP A 13 0.66 -7.41 -11.28
CA ASP A 13 1.13 -6.55 -12.34
C ASP A 13 2.29 -5.69 -11.82
N LEU A 14 3.46 -5.89 -12.43
CA LEU A 14 4.71 -5.19 -12.09
C LEU A 14 4.60 -3.66 -12.25
N SER A 15 3.66 -3.19 -13.07
CA SER A 15 3.40 -1.75 -13.27
C SER A 15 2.40 -1.15 -12.28
N SER A 16 1.72 -1.99 -11.47
CA SER A 16 0.70 -1.51 -10.55
C SER A 16 1.29 -0.67 -9.41
N ARG A 17 0.50 0.28 -8.95
CA ARG A 17 0.76 1.13 -7.78
C ARG A 17 -0.47 1.08 -6.89
N LEU A 18 -0.24 1.08 -5.58
CA LEU A 18 -1.28 1.12 -4.57
C LEU A 18 -1.20 2.47 -3.88
N ARG A 19 -2.29 3.24 -3.90
CA ARG A 19 -2.45 4.38 -2.99
C ARG A 19 -2.77 3.82 -1.62
N CYS A 20 -1.97 4.21 -0.64
CA CYS A 20 -2.01 3.69 0.71
C CYS A 20 -2.32 4.81 1.69
N ARG A 21 -3.23 4.52 2.63
CA ARG A 21 -3.55 5.39 3.75
C ARG A 21 -3.53 4.59 5.04
N ILE A 22 -2.82 5.08 6.04
CA ILE A 22 -2.63 4.41 7.32
C ILE A 22 -3.06 5.36 8.43
N ARG A 23 -3.88 4.87 9.36
CA ARG A 23 -4.23 5.56 10.60
C ARG A 23 -3.66 4.84 11.81
N LEU A 24 -3.12 5.60 12.76
CA LEU A 24 -2.63 5.10 14.04
C LEU A 24 -3.57 5.53 15.18
N ASN A 25 -3.62 4.72 16.23
CA ASN A 25 -4.32 5.04 17.47
C ASN A 25 -3.57 6.09 18.32
N GLN A 26 -2.25 6.18 18.13
CA GLN A 26 -1.38 7.13 18.80
C GLN A 26 -0.14 7.40 17.95
N ARG A 27 0.52 8.55 18.17
CA ARG A 27 1.79 8.88 17.52
C ARG A 27 2.88 7.93 17.99
N GLU A 28 3.67 7.42 17.06
CA GLU A 28 4.83 6.56 17.34
C GLU A 28 6.02 6.95 16.46
N GLY A 29 7.14 7.32 17.09
CA GLY A 29 8.34 7.77 16.40
C GLY A 29 9.05 6.66 15.63
N ALA A 30 9.07 5.44 16.17
CA ALA A 30 9.67 4.30 15.48
C ALA A 30 8.89 3.93 14.21
N PHE A 31 7.56 4.09 14.23
CA PHE A 31 6.73 3.91 13.04
C PHE A 31 6.99 5.03 12.02
N ALA A 32 7.02 6.29 12.47
CA ALA A 32 7.29 7.45 11.62
C ALA A 32 8.61 7.32 10.83
N ASN A 33 9.67 6.85 11.48
CA ASN A 33 10.95 6.60 10.82
C ASN A 33 10.83 5.45 9.81
N ALA A 34 10.27 4.31 10.21
CA ALA A 34 10.19 3.14 9.35
C ALA A 34 9.28 3.34 8.12
N ILE A 35 8.18 4.09 8.26
CA ILE A 35 7.29 4.41 7.14
C ILE A 35 7.87 5.53 6.26
N GLY A 36 8.76 6.36 6.80
CA GLY A 36 9.51 7.37 6.06
C GLY A 36 10.40 6.77 4.96
N ASP A 37 11.00 5.59 5.21
CA ASP A 37 11.78 4.85 4.21
C ASP A 37 10.96 4.43 2.97
N TRP A 38 9.62 4.44 3.12
CA TRP A 38 8.66 4.16 2.05
C TRP A 38 8.11 5.44 1.40
N ASN A 39 8.66 6.61 1.72
CA ASN A 39 8.24 7.93 1.25
C ASN A 39 6.79 8.30 1.61
N PHE A 40 6.25 7.76 2.70
CA PHE A 40 4.95 8.20 3.22
C PHE A 40 5.07 9.58 3.86
N ARG A 41 4.04 10.39 3.68
CA ARG A 41 3.92 11.70 4.29
C ARG A 41 2.95 11.62 5.47
N GLY A 42 3.44 12.05 6.64
CA GLY A 42 2.64 12.16 7.84
C GLY A 42 1.89 13.49 7.90
N SER A 43 0.71 13.44 8.47
CA SER A 43 -0.01 14.61 9.01
C SER A 43 0.74 15.23 10.19
N GLU A 44 0.41 16.47 10.53
CA GLU A 44 1.06 17.20 11.64
C GLU A 44 0.89 16.51 13.00
N ASP A 45 -0.23 15.84 13.23
CA ASP A 45 -0.49 15.07 14.45
C ASP A 45 0.23 13.71 14.47
N GLY A 46 0.72 13.24 13.32
CA GLY A 46 1.42 11.97 13.16
C GLY A 46 0.51 10.74 13.24
N LEU A 47 -0.81 10.93 13.17
CA LEU A 47 -1.80 9.86 13.27
C LEU A 47 -2.25 9.36 11.90
N LEU A 48 -2.08 10.17 10.86
CA LEU A 48 -2.41 9.83 9.48
C LEU A 48 -1.16 9.87 8.59
N TRP A 49 -0.99 8.82 7.79
CA TRP A 49 0.11 8.68 6.83
C TRP A 49 -0.42 8.28 5.45
N GLU A 50 0.08 8.93 4.40
CA GLU A 50 -0.31 8.67 3.01
C GLU A 50 0.90 8.50 2.10
N GLY A 51 0.80 7.57 1.16
CA GLY A 51 1.89 7.27 0.24
C GLY A 51 1.47 6.28 -0.86
N GLU A 52 2.44 5.89 -1.68
CA GLU A 52 2.23 4.89 -2.72
C GLU A 52 3.16 3.69 -2.52
N VAL A 53 2.66 2.50 -2.83
CA VAL A 53 3.41 1.25 -2.76
C VAL A 53 3.37 0.57 -4.11
N ALA A 54 4.53 0.14 -4.63
CA ALA A 54 4.58 -0.66 -5.84
C ALA A 54 3.87 -2.01 -5.63
N GLY A 55 3.12 -2.48 -6.61
CA GLY A 55 2.43 -3.77 -6.55
C GLY A 55 3.31 -4.94 -6.09
N PRO A 56 4.53 -5.10 -6.65
CA PRO A 56 5.47 -6.15 -6.23
C PRO A 56 5.94 -6.03 -4.77
N ASP A 57 5.92 -4.82 -4.20
CA ASP A 57 6.32 -4.57 -2.82
C ASP A 57 5.20 -4.79 -1.79
N ARG A 58 3.96 -5.10 -2.24
CA ARG A 58 2.76 -5.19 -1.39
C ARG A 58 2.96 -6.09 -0.17
N LEU A 59 3.52 -7.29 -0.35
CA LEU A 59 3.73 -8.22 0.76
C LEU A 59 4.82 -7.75 1.72
N ARG A 60 5.92 -7.18 1.19
CA ARG A 60 6.99 -6.60 2.00
C ARG A 60 6.47 -5.43 2.84
N PHE A 61 5.61 -4.60 2.26
CA PHE A 61 4.96 -3.49 2.92
C PHE A 61 4.02 -3.97 4.04
N LEU A 62 3.16 -4.95 3.77
CA LEU A 62 2.29 -5.52 4.79
C LEU A 62 3.09 -6.16 5.93
N GLY A 63 4.22 -6.81 5.63
CA GLY A 63 5.15 -7.34 6.64
C GLY A 63 5.80 -6.26 7.52
N LEU A 64 6.01 -5.04 7.00
CA LEU A 64 6.41 -3.91 7.85
C LEU A 64 5.26 -3.52 8.79
N LEU A 65 4.04 -3.39 8.28
CA LEU A 65 2.88 -2.93 9.05
C LEU A 65 2.50 -3.87 10.20
N THR A 66 2.62 -5.19 10.01
CA THR A 66 2.28 -6.18 11.05
C THR A 66 3.11 -6.02 12.33
N ARG A 67 4.34 -5.51 12.24
CA ARG A 67 5.19 -5.19 13.41
C ARG A 67 4.57 -4.13 14.32
N TYR A 68 3.65 -3.32 13.79
CA TYR A 68 2.97 -2.24 14.48
C TYR A 68 1.46 -2.51 14.61
N ALA A 69 1.02 -3.78 14.50
CA ALA A 69 -0.40 -4.15 14.48
C ALA A 69 -1.22 -3.55 15.64
N ALA A 70 -0.66 -3.48 16.85
CA ALA A 70 -1.35 -2.92 18.01
C ALA A 70 -1.57 -1.38 17.93
N LEU A 71 -0.79 -0.68 17.11
CA LEU A 71 -0.87 0.77 16.93
C LEU A 71 -1.79 1.17 15.78
N LEU A 72 -2.09 0.25 14.86
CA LEU A 72 -2.85 0.52 13.66
C LEU A 72 -4.35 0.64 13.98
N ALA A 73 -4.93 1.79 13.63
CA ALA A 73 -6.37 2.03 13.70
C ALA A 73 -7.07 1.61 12.40
N ALA A 74 -6.43 1.87 11.25
CA ALA A 74 -6.94 1.48 9.94
C ALA A 74 -5.82 1.41 8.90
N ILE A 75 -5.98 0.52 7.93
CA ILE A 75 -5.12 0.42 6.75
C ILE A 75 -6.02 0.37 5.52
N GLU A 76 -5.71 1.20 4.52
CA GLU A 76 -6.41 1.24 3.24
C GLU A 76 -5.39 1.14 2.10
N LEU A 77 -5.58 0.17 1.21
CA LEU A 77 -4.80 -0.01 -0.02
C LEU A 77 -5.78 0.04 -1.19
N ARG A 78 -5.56 0.95 -2.14
CA ARG A 78 -6.36 1.07 -3.36
C ARG A 78 -5.45 0.98 -4.57
N GLU A 79 -5.83 0.20 -5.58
CA GLU A 79 -5.14 0.24 -6.86
C GLU A 79 -5.25 1.64 -7.47
N ALA A 80 -4.11 2.19 -7.86
CA ALA A 80 -4.06 3.38 -8.69
C ALA A 80 -4.47 2.96 -10.10
N GLU A 81 -5.49 3.60 -10.66
CA GLU A 81 -5.93 3.33 -12.02
C GLU A 81 -4.74 3.43 -12.98
N LYS A 82 -4.56 2.41 -13.82
CA LYS A 82 -3.67 2.54 -14.97
C LYS A 82 -4.20 3.67 -15.83
N SER A 83 -3.47 4.79 -15.89
CA SER A 83 -3.67 5.80 -16.92
C SER A 83 -3.37 5.14 -18.27
N ASN A 84 -4.35 4.46 -18.86
CA ASN A 84 -4.27 3.96 -20.22
C ASN A 84 -4.36 5.16 -21.17
N ARG A 85 -3.22 5.77 -21.49
CA ARG A 85 -3.12 6.83 -22.48
C ARG A 85 -2.13 6.42 -23.56
N SER A 86 -2.58 5.59 -24.49
CA SER A 86 -2.02 5.50 -25.85
C SER A 86 -2.93 4.63 -26.72
N GLY A 87 -3.51 5.26 -27.74
CA GLY A 87 -4.40 4.61 -28.69
C GLY A 87 -5.35 5.59 -29.37
N SER A 88 -4.85 6.73 -29.85
CA SER A 88 -5.58 7.55 -30.80
C SER A 88 -5.76 6.73 -32.08
N PRO A 89 -6.98 6.53 -32.62
CA PRO A 89 -7.10 6.13 -34.01
C PRO A 89 -6.77 7.37 -34.83
N ALA A 90 -5.52 7.49 -35.23
CA ALA A 90 -5.19 8.26 -36.42
C ALA A 90 -5.23 7.29 -37.60
N ASP A 91 -6.01 7.69 -38.61
CA ASP A 91 -5.94 7.33 -40.02
C ASP A 91 -6.95 6.30 -40.57
N GLY A 92 -7.73 6.76 -41.57
CA GLY A 92 -8.65 6.00 -42.42
C GLY A 92 -10.05 6.59 -42.56
#